data_AF-A0A1G1HR03-F1
#
_entry.id   AF-A0A1G1HR03-F1
#
_cell.length_a   1.000
_cell.length_b   1.000
_cell.length_c   1.000
_cell.angle_alpha   90.00
_cell.angle_beta   90.00
_cell.angle_gamma   90.00
#
_symmetry.space_group_name_H-M   'P 1'
#
loop_
_entity.id
_entity.type
_entity.pdbx_description
1 polymer ?
#
loop_
_entity_poly.entity_id
_entity_poly.type
_entity_poly.pdbx_seq_one_letter_code
_entity_poly.pdbx_strand_id
1 'polypeptide(L)'
;MLKKKAAEGVCVYILYDHFGSFGTPQKFWAELKKAGINIRTSHPFKWTAPLQYVHRDHKKLILIDGEKAFTGGLNIANEYKGYYFKRHKEAWRETGILLEGPIAGTLLSEFNKSWLFWGEKSLEAEVKSEELENISTSNFQLPTFNFSSGLPVLPIFASSSRGRRRLRRLLYYSINHARKSIFLTTAYFIPSRRVIEMLSEAVKGGAIVKLLLPLKSDVLAADYAGRVSFTELLKAGVQIYNYKDRILHAKTAVFDGCWSIIGSANLDFQSLRWNDEGNVGILDKKFGQQMIDVFEEDIKNSARIELEEWIKRNFCEKIKERFFALFRRRL
;
A
#
# COMPACT_ATOMS: atom_id res chain seq x y z
N MET A 1 -22.60 -10.35 -4.67
CA MET A 1 -22.39 -10.54 -3.22
C MET A 1 -22.84 -9.32 -2.42
N LEU A 2 -22.19 -8.15 -2.54
CA LEU A 2 -22.53 -6.97 -1.72
C LEU A 2 -24.01 -6.55 -1.82
N LYS A 3 -24.58 -6.49 -3.04
CA LYS A 3 -26.02 -6.21 -3.23
C LYS A 3 -26.93 -7.22 -2.49
N LYS A 4 -26.53 -8.49 -2.42
CA LYS A 4 -27.27 -9.54 -1.69
C LYS A 4 -27.18 -9.30 -0.18
N LYS A 5 -25.99 -8.99 0.34
CA LYS A 5 -25.79 -8.68 1.76
C LYS A 5 -26.55 -7.44 2.21
N ALA A 6 -26.56 -6.40 1.38
CA ALA A 6 -27.39 -5.22 1.63
C ALA A 6 -28.89 -5.56 1.67
N ALA A 7 -29.37 -6.41 0.74
CA ALA A 7 -30.75 -6.90 0.76
C ALA A 7 -31.08 -7.80 1.97
N GLU A 8 -30.08 -8.41 2.60
CA GLU A 8 -30.20 -9.16 3.86
C GLU A 8 -30.14 -8.25 5.11
N GLY A 9 -30.09 -6.92 4.94
CA GLY A 9 -30.05 -5.95 6.04
C GLY A 9 -28.65 -5.60 6.56
N VAL A 10 -27.59 -6.08 5.90
CA VAL A 10 -26.20 -5.72 6.28
C VAL A 10 -25.87 -4.31 5.78
N CYS A 11 -25.44 -3.43 6.68
CA CYS A 11 -24.96 -2.10 6.32
C CYS A 11 -23.64 -2.20 5.53
N VAL A 12 -23.65 -1.85 4.24
CA VAL A 12 -22.46 -1.89 3.38
C VAL A 12 -22.01 -0.47 3.04
N TYR A 13 -20.73 -0.17 3.29
CA TYR A 13 -20.11 1.13 3.01
C TYR A 13 -18.96 0.98 2.02
N ILE A 14 -18.92 1.84 1.01
CA ILE A 14 -17.85 1.89 0.00
C ILE A 14 -17.35 3.33 -0.13
N LEU A 15 -16.10 3.56 0.25
CA LEU A 15 -15.36 4.77 -0.08
C LEU A 15 -14.39 4.45 -1.21
N TYR A 16 -14.46 5.19 -2.31
CA TYR A 16 -13.57 4.99 -3.45
C TYR A 16 -12.92 6.29 -3.91
N ASP A 17 -11.73 6.16 -4.49
CA ASP A 17 -10.99 7.28 -5.06
C ASP A 17 -11.51 7.68 -6.44
N HIS A 18 -11.82 8.98 -6.62
CA HIS A 18 -12.42 9.49 -7.85
C HIS A 18 -11.52 9.25 -9.06
N PHE A 19 -10.26 9.67 -9.00
CA PHE A 19 -9.33 9.52 -10.12
C PHE A 19 -9.06 8.05 -10.41
N GLY A 20 -8.85 7.23 -9.37
CA GLY A 20 -8.56 5.79 -9.51
C GLY A 20 -9.70 4.98 -10.06
N SER A 21 -10.91 5.49 -9.91
CA SER A 21 -12.13 4.85 -10.40
C SER A 21 -12.73 5.59 -11.58
N PHE A 22 -11.98 6.49 -12.24
CA PHE A 22 -12.48 7.29 -13.36
C PHE A 22 -13.00 6.44 -14.52
N GLY A 23 -12.39 5.26 -14.75
CA GLY A 23 -12.86 4.30 -15.75
C GLY A 23 -14.12 3.50 -15.36
N THR A 24 -14.59 3.61 -14.11
CA THR A 24 -15.78 2.90 -13.64
C THR A 24 -17.05 3.68 -14.01
N PRO A 25 -17.98 3.12 -14.79
CA PRO A 25 -19.16 3.84 -15.25
C PRO A 25 -20.05 4.34 -14.11
N GLN A 26 -20.61 5.55 -14.23
CA GLN A 26 -21.53 6.10 -13.21
C GLN A 26 -22.73 5.18 -12.92
N LYS A 27 -23.20 4.44 -13.94
CA LYS A 27 -24.27 3.44 -13.79
C LYS A 27 -23.93 2.36 -12.77
N PHE A 28 -22.67 1.91 -12.70
CA PHE A 28 -22.23 0.92 -11.72
C PHE A 28 -22.46 1.43 -10.28
N TRP A 29 -22.02 2.66 -10.00
CA TRP A 29 -22.20 3.29 -8.70
C TRP A 29 -23.68 3.53 -8.38
N ALA A 30 -24.47 3.97 -9.37
CA ALA A 30 -25.90 4.19 -9.21
C ALA A 30 -26.65 2.88 -8.86
N GLU A 31 -26.30 1.76 -9.48
CA GLU A 31 -26.90 0.47 -9.19
C GLU A 31 -26.57 -0.06 -7.78
N LEU A 32 -25.36 0.20 -7.29
CA LEU A 32 -25.00 -0.18 -5.93
C LEU A 32 -25.76 0.68 -4.90
N LYS A 33 -25.85 2.00 -5.12
CA LYS A 33 -26.68 2.88 -4.28
C LYS A 33 -28.14 2.46 -4.24
N LYS A 34 -28.73 2.12 -5.41
CA LYS A 34 -30.11 1.60 -5.50
C LYS A 34 -30.32 0.29 -4.73
N ALA A 35 -29.25 -0.48 -4.52
CA ALA A 35 -29.30 -1.72 -3.74
C ALA A 35 -29.09 -1.50 -2.23
N GLY A 36 -29.15 -0.26 -1.74
CA GLY A 36 -28.98 0.06 -0.31
C GLY A 36 -27.53 0.18 0.15
N ILE A 37 -26.56 0.23 -0.77
CA ILE A 37 -25.14 0.36 -0.43
C ILE A 37 -24.80 1.85 -0.27
N ASN A 38 -24.19 2.20 0.85
CA ASN A 38 -23.70 3.54 1.14
C ASN A 38 -22.40 3.80 0.37
N ILE A 39 -22.35 4.86 -0.43
CA ILE A 39 -21.21 5.14 -1.31
C ILE A 39 -20.76 6.58 -1.20
N ARG A 40 -19.47 6.78 -0.93
CA ARG A 40 -18.77 8.07 -0.94
C ARG A 40 -17.57 8.04 -1.87
N THR A 41 -17.18 9.23 -2.32
CA THR A 41 -16.07 9.41 -3.24
C THR A 41 -15.04 10.34 -2.63
N SER A 42 -13.79 9.88 -2.54
CA SER A 42 -12.66 10.71 -2.11
C SER A 42 -12.04 11.46 -3.28
N HIS A 43 -11.44 12.61 -2.98
CA HIS A 43 -10.73 13.46 -3.94
C HIS A 43 -11.50 13.74 -5.26
N PRO A 44 -12.78 14.15 -5.22
CA PRO A 44 -13.50 14.52 -6.44
C PRO A 44 -12.79 15.67 -7.15
N PHE A 45 -12.87 15.68 -8.50
CA PHE A 45 -12.28 16.76 -9.29
C PHE A 45 -12.92 18.10 -8.93
N LYS A 46 -12.08 19.13 -8.70
CA LYS A 46 -12.51 20.49 -8.39
C LYS A 46 -11.80 21.46 -9.32
N TRP A 47 -12.57 22.23 -10.09
CA TRP A 47 -12.05 23.29 -10.97
C TRP A 47 -11.26 24.36 -10.22
N THR A 48 -11.55 24.58 -8.94
CA THR A 48 -10.84 25.53 -8.07
C THR A 48 -9.46 25.05 -7.63
N ALA A 49 -9.14 23.76 -7.76
CA ALA A 49 -7.86 23.18 -7.33
C ALA A 49 -7.43 21.98 -8.21
N PRO A 50 -7.27 22.14 -9.53
CA PRO A 50 -7.07 21.02 -10.45
C PRO A 50 -5.77 20.24 -10.18
N LEU A 51 -4.73 20.93 -9.66
CA LEU A 51 -3.47 20.29 -9.27
C LEU A 51 -3.60 19.34 -8.08
N GLN A 52 -4.64 19.49 -7.24
CA GLN A 52 -4.87 18.58 -6.11
C GLN A 52 -5.50 17.25 -6.55
N TYR A 53 -5.99 17.15 -7.80
CA TYR A 53 -6.62 15.93 -8.31
C TYR A 53 -5.64 14.76 -8.47
N VAL A 54 -4.34 15.03 -8.45
CA VAL A 54 -3.29 13.98 -8.44
C VAL A 54 -3.08 13.38 -7.05
N HIS A 55 -3.68 13.95 -6.00
CA HIS A 55 -3.71 13.33 -4.68
C HIS A 55 -4.75 12.21 -4.69
N ARG A 56 -4.33 11.04 -4.23
CA ARG A 56 -5.13 9.82 -4.33
C ARG A 56 -5.43 9.31 -2.93
N ASP A 57 -6.66 8.83 -2.72
CA ASP A 57 -6.88 7.84 -1.68
C ASP A 57 -6.34 6.51 -2.18
N HIS A 58 -5.19 6.13 -1.63
CA HIS A 58 -4.45 4.94 -2.02
C HIS A 58 -4.53 3.84 -0.96
N LYS A 59 -5.32 4.00 0.10
CA LYS A 59 -5.58 2.94 1.08
C LYS A 59 -6.40 1.82 0.42
N LYS A 60 -6.09 0.56 0.75
CA LYS A 60 -6.95 -0.59 0.43
C LYS A 60 -7.28 -1.31 1.72
N LEU A 61 -8.54 -1.26 2.09
CA LEU A 61 -9.02 -1.74 3.37
C LEU A 61 -10.41 -2.34 3.18
N ILE A 62 -10.59 -3.57 3.63
CA ILE A 62 -11.89 -4.23 3.75
C ILE A 62 -12.09 -4.55 5.22
N LEU A 63 -13.25 -4.19 5.77
CA LEU A 63 -13.60 -4.43 7.15
C LEU A 63 -14.89 -5.24 7.18
N ILE A 64 -14.95 -6.23 8.06
CA ILE A 64 -16.11 -7.09 8.26
C ILE A 64 -16.43 -7.07 9.75
N ASP A 65 -17.60 -6.54 10.08
CA ASP A 65 -18.21 -6.50 11.42
C ASP A 65 -17.34 -5.82 12.52
N GLY A 66 -16.27 -5.11 12.13
CA GLY A 66 -15.28 -4.56 13.06
C GLY A 66 -14.35 -5.61 13.68
N GLU A 67 -14.51 -6.88 13.31
CA GLU A 67 -13.76 -8.02 13.86
C GLU A 67 -12.61 -8.47 12.94
N LYS A 68 -12.82 -8.33 11.62
CA LYS A 68 -11.84 -8.73 10.61
C LYS A 68 -11.48 -7.56 9.71
N ALA A 69 -10.20 -7.45 9.39
CA ALA A 69 -9.68 -6.44 8.49
C ALA A 69 -8.75 -7.08 7.45
N PHE A 70 -8.94 -6.72 6.19
CA PHE A 70 -8.01 -7.05 5.12
C PHE A 70 -7.35 -5.79 4.58
N THR A 71 -6.04 -5.80 4.44
CA THR A 71 -5.27 -4.67 3.89
C THR A 71 -4.08 -5.16 3.07
N GLY A 72 -3.46 -4.28 2.29
CA GLY A 72 -2.35 -4.58 1.38
C GLY A 72 -2.31 -3.62 0.19
N GLY A 73 -1.67 -4.06 -0.91
CA GLY A 73 -1.64 -3.28 -2.16
C GLY A 73 -2.77 -3.61 -3.15
N LEU A 74 -3.62 -4.59 -2.83
CA LEU A 74 -4.66 -5.15 -3.72
C LEU A 74 -5.84 -4.19 -3.92
N ASN A 75 -6.11 -3.80 -5.17
CA ASN A 75 -7.40 -3.20 -5.54
C ASN A 75 -8.47 -4.30 -5.77
N ILE A 76 -9.73 -3.90 -5.89
CA ILE A 76 -10.81 -4.79 -6.33
C ILE A 76 -10.87 -4.72 -7.87
N ALA A 77 -10.14 -5.63 -8.53
CA ALA A 77 -10.01 -5.62 -9.99
C ALA A 77 -9.74 -7.02 -10.57
N ASN A 78 -9.86 -7.17 -11.90
CA ASN A 78 -9.75 -8.46 -12.58
C ASN A 78 -8.32 -9.03 -12.58
N GLU A 79 -7.34 -8.14 -12.54
CA GLU A 79 -5.90 -8.37 -12.53
C GLU A 79 -5.46 -9.20 -11.31
N TYR A 80 -6.24 -9.16 -10.23
CA TYR A 80 -5.98 -9.88 -8.98
C TYR A 80 -6.76 -11.20 -8.85
N LYS A 81 -7.54 -11.61 -9.87
CA LYS A 81 -8.53 -12.71 -9.73
C LYS A 81 -7.96 -14.08 -9.35
N GLY A 82 -6.66 -14.34 -9.52
CA GLY A 82 -5.93 -15.49 -8.94
C GLY A 82 -6.38 -16.93 -9.31
N TYR A 83 -7.62 -17.14 -9.76
CA TYR A 83 -8.28 -18.43 -9.96
C TYR A 83 -8.94 -18.48 -11.34
N TYR A 84 -8.14 -18.75 -12.37
CA TYR A 84 -8.64 -19.38 -13.59
C TYR A 84 -7.57 -20.37 -14.08
N PHE A 85 -7.99 -21.60 -14.38
CA PHE A 85 -7.19 -22.67 -14.97
C PHE A 85 -6.55 -22.30 -16.33
N LYS A 86 -6.84 -21.11 -16.86
CA LYS A 86 -6.13 -20.51 -17.99
C LYS A 86 -5.19 -19.43 -17.45
N ARG A 87 -3.88 -19.69 -17.55
CA ARG A 87 -2.81 -18.71 -17.37
C ARG A 87 -3.04 -17.52 -18.31
N HIS A 88 -3.80 -16.52 -17.88
CA HIS A 88 -3.78 -15.21 -18.52
C HIS A 88 -2.42 -14.57 -18.23
N LYS A 89 -1.79 -13.99 -19.25
CA LYS A 89 -0.46 -13.38 -19.20
C LYS A 89 -0.39 -12.08 -18.36
N GLU A 90 -1.45 -11.72 -17.64
CA GLU A 90 -1.65 -10.38 -17.05
C GLU A 90 -2.10 -10.37 -15.58
N ALA A 91 -1.98 -11.49 -14.87
CA ALA A 91 -2.27 -11.49 -13.43
C ALA A 91 -1.20 -10.69 -12.65
N TRP A 92 -1.60 -9.93 -11.63
CA TRP A 92 -0.68 -9.18 -10.79
C TRP A 92 -0.24 -10.01 -9.59
N ARG A 93 1.03 -9.89 -9.19
CA ARG A 93 1.58 -10.47 -7.97
C ARG A 93 1.59 -9.42 -6.88
N GLU A 94 0.84 -9.67 -5.82
CA GLU A 94 0.59 -8.70 -4.76
C GLU A 94 0.44 -9.43 -3.41
N THR A 95 0.71 -8.74 -2.30
CA THR A 95 0.63 -9.30 -0.95
C THR A 95 -0.41 -8.55 -0.12
N GLY A 96 -1.37 -9.29 0.41
CA GLY A 96 -2.36 -8.80 1.37
C GLY A 96 -2.26 -9.53 2.69
N ILE A 97 -2.89 -8.98 3.72
CA ILE A 97 -2.93 -9.54 5.06
C ILE A 97 -4.35 -9.49 5.60
N LEU A 98 -4.79 -10.60 6.18
CA LEU A 98 -5.99 -10.69 7.01
C LEU A 98 -5.59 -10.53 8.48
N LEU A 99 -6.29 -9.67 9.19
CA LEU A 99 -6.07 -9.32 10.58
C LEU A 99 -7.37 -9.50 11.35
N GLU A 100 -7.27 -10.10 12.53
CA GLU A 100 -8.39 -10.28 13.46
C GLU A 100 -7.99 -9.76 14.85
N GLY A 101 -8.97 -9.35 15.65
CA GLY A 101 -8.76 -8.77 16.98
C GLY A 101 -8.80 -7.24 17.02
N PRO A 102 -8.21 -6.56 18.02
CA PRO A 102 -8.36 -5.11 18.25
C PRO A 102 -7.94 -4.23 17.09
N ILE A 103 -7.00 -4.74 16.31
CA ILE A 103 -6.51 -4.04 15.14
C ILE A 103 -7.65 -3.81 14.15
N ALA A 104 -8.62 -4.73 14.03
CA ALA A 104 -9.79 -4.53 13.17
C ALA A 104 -10.64 -3.34 13.64
N GLY A 105 -10.92 -3.22 14.93
CA GLY A 105 -11.59 -2.04 15.50
C GLY A 105 -10.78 -0.74 15.32
N THR A 106 -9.46 -0.80 15.43
CA THR A 106 -8.59 0.35 15.18
C THR A 106 -8.63 0.79 13.71
N LEU A 107 -8.60 -0.17 12.79
CA LEU A 107 -8.69 0.08 11.35
C LEU A 107 -10.10 0.56 10.95
N LEU A 108 -11.14 0.10 11.64
CA LEU A 108 -12.49 0.64 11.51
C LEU A 108 -12.53 2.11 11.92
N SER A 109 -11.87 2.50 13.02
CA SER A 109 -11.76 3.93 13.38
C SER A 109 -11.07 4.76 12.30
N GLU A 110 -10.01 4.24 11.65
CA GLU A 110 -9.35 4.91 10.51
C GLU A 110 -10.27 5.05 9.29
N PHE A 111 -11.08 4.02 9.01
CA PHE A 111 -12.12 4.10 7.99
C PHE A 111 -13.17 5.15 8.35
N ASN A 112 -13.67 5.18 9.58
CA ASN A 112 -14.70 6.14 10.04
C ASN A 112 -14.22 7.59 9.90
N LYS A 113 -12.96 7.86 10.22
CA LYS A 113 -12.34 9.18 10.00
C LYS A 113 -12.34 9.56 8.52
N SER A 114 -11.98 8.62 7.65
CA SER A 114 -11.97 8.84 6.20
C SER A 114 -13.39 9.03 5.66
N TRP A 115 -14.34 8.21 6.12
CA TRP A 115 -15.75 8.31 5.79
C TRP A 115 -16.29 9.69 6.12
N LEU A 116 -16.16 10.10 7.39
CA LEU A 116 -16.61 11.41 7.89
C LEU A 116 -15.92 12.57 7.15
N PHE A 117 -14.64 12.46 6.81
CA PHE A 117 -13.94 13.52 6.08
C PHE A 117 -14.52 13.76 4.67
N TRP A 118 -14.99 12.70 4.01
CA TRP A 118 -15.51 12.74 2.64
C TRP A 118 -17.05 12.81 2.55
N GLY A 119 -17.75 13.06 3.66
CA GLY A 119 -19.19 13.29 3.66
C GLY A 119 -19.66 14.05 4.89
N GLU A 120 -20.97 14.19 5.07
CA GLU A 120 -21.51 15.10 6.10
C GLU A 120 -21.79 14.39 7.43
N LYS A 121 -22.08 13.08 7.40
CA LYS A 121 -22.43 12.28 8.58
C LYS A 121 -21.36 11.23 8.92
N SER A 122 -21.16 10.92 10.19
CA SER A 122 -20.37 9.76 10.63
C SER A 122 -21.16 8.46 10.42
N LEU A 123 -20.49 7.30 10.42
CA LEU A 123 -21.21 6.01 10.38
C LEU A 123 -22.21 5.89 11.54
N GLU A 124 -21.83 6.31 12.74
CA GLU A 124 -22.70 6.30 13.92
C GLU A 124 -23.95 7.17 13.74
N ALA A 125 -23.84 8.30 13.06
CA ALA A 125 -24.98 9.17 12.78
C ALA A 125 -25.87 8.64 11.64
N GLU A 126 -25.32 7.85 10.71
CA GLU A 126 -26.08 7.17 9.66
C GLU A 126 -26.85 5.97 10.23
N VAL A 127 -26.21 5.13 11.05
CA VAL A 127 -26.85 4.01 11.77
C VAL A 127 -27.94 4.53 12.71
N LYS A 128 -27.67 5.57 13.51
CA LYS A 128 -28.68 6.20 14.39
C LYS A 128 -29.81 6.90 13.64
N SER A 129 -29.64 7.27 12.38
CA SER A 129 -30.74 7.86 11.59
C SER A 129 -31.66 6.81 10.99
N GLU A 130 -31.21 5.56 10.87
CA GLU A 130 -32.04 4.40 10.51
C GLU A 130 -32.68 3.78 11.76
N GLU A 131 -32.03 3.89 12.93
CA GLU A 131 -32.53 3.47 14.24
C GLU A 131 -32.88 4.67 15.14
N LEU A 132 -33.95 5.40 14.85
CA LEU A 132 -34.54 6.33 15.83
C LEU A 132 -35.67 5.64 16.59
N GLU A 133 -35.29 4.89 17.64
CA GLU A 133 -35.92 4.86 18.97
C GLU A 133 -35.24 3.79 19.83
N ASN A 134 -34.61 4.22 20.92
CA ASN A 134 -33.98 3.40 21.98
C ASN A 134 -32.57 2.86 21.70
N ILE A 135 -31.53 3.68 21.86
CA ILE A 135 -30.33 3.31 22.63
C ILE A 135 -29.60 4.61 23.02
N SER A 136 -29.59 4.85 24.33
CA SER A 136 -28.83 5.89 25.02
C SER A 136 -27.36 5.83 24.61
N THR A 137 -26.74 7.00 24.48
CA THR A 137 -25.31 7.21 24.23
C THR A 137 -24.43 6.34 25.15
N SER A 138 -24.06 5.15 24.67
CA SER A 138 -23.04 4.34 25.34
C SER A 138 -21.68 4.89 24.95
N ASN A 139 -20.95 5.39 25.95
CA ASN A 139 -19.52 5.68 25.87
C ASN A 139 -18.81 4.56 25.11
N PHE A 140 -18.20 4.87 23.97
CA PHE A 140 -17.31 3.95 23.27
C PHE A 140 -16.02 3.83 24.11
N GLN A 141 -16.10 3.06 25.19
CA GLN A 141 -14.92 2.55 25.88
C GLN A 141 -14.24 1.60 24.91
N LEU A 142 -13.02 1.97 24.49
CA LEU A 142 -12.11 1.01 23.87
C LEU A 142 -12.09 -0.23 24.78
N PRO A 143 -12.47 -1.42 24.30
CA PRO A 143 -12.53 -2.57 25.17
C PRO A 143 -11.13 -2.76 25.77
N THR A 144 -11.05 -2.81 27.09
CA THR A 144 -9.84 -3.22 27.81
C THR A 144 -9.67 -4.70 27.59
N PHE A 145 -9.09 -5.03 26.44
CA PHE A 145 -8.87 -6.40 26.08
C PHE A 145 -7.62 -6.93 26.81
N ASN A 146 -7.83 -7.87 27.73
CA ASN A 146 -6.77 -8.72 28.24
C ASN A 146 -6.42 -9.78 27.19
N PHE A 147 -5.48 -9.48 26.30
CA PHE A 147 -4.97 -10.51 25.38
C PHE A 147 -3.90 -11.35 26.04
N SER A 148 -4.21 -12.64 26.21
CA SER A 148 -3.25 -13.69 26.55
C SER A 148 -2.44 -14.19 25.34
N SER A 149 -2.76 -13.72 24.11
CA SER A 149 -2.12 -14.16 22.86
C SER A 149 -2.32 -13.14 21.72
N GLY A 150 -1.38 -13.06 20.78
CA GLY A 150 -1.47 -12.22 19.58
C GLY A 150 -0.11 -11.67 19.16
N LEU A 151 -0.05 -10.99 18.00
CA LEU A 151 1.14 -10.28 17.56
C LEU A 151 0.97 -8.77 17.78
N PRO A 152 2.03 -8.03 18.17
CA PRO A 152 1.96 -6.58 18.24
C PRO A 152 1.85 -5.99 16.82
N VAL A 153 0.74 -5.31 16.56
CA VAL A 153 0.44 -4.67 15.27
C VAL A 153 0.36 -3.16 15.43
N LEU A 154 1.04 -2.43 14.55
CA LEU A 154 1.01 -0.97 14.46
C LEU A 154 0.24 -0.56 13.19
N PRO A 155 -0.92 0.12 13.30
CA PRO A 155 -1.55 0.73 12.14
C PRO A 155 -0.75 1.96 11.68
N ILE A 156 -0.41 2.03 10.39
CA ILE A 156 0.40 3.10 9.80
C ILE A 156 -0.41 3.74 8.67
N PHE A 157 -1.39 4.57 9.06
CA PHE A 157 -2.28 5.28 8.14
C PHE A 157 -1.88 6.75 8.00
N ALA A 158 -1.93 7.26 6.77
CA ALA A 158 -1.33 8.54 6.40
C ALA A 158 -2.27 9.44 5.57
N SER A 159 -3.45 9.77 6.10
CA SER A 159 -4.45 10.62 5.42
C SER A 159 -4.25 12.14 5.59
N SER A 160 -3.07 12.58 6.02
CA SER A 160 -2.78 14.01 6.25
C SER A 160 -1.30 14.33 6.07
N SER A 161 -0.94 15.60 5.88
CA SER A 161 0.46 16.04 5.78
C SER A 161 1.30 15.63 7.01
N ARG A 162 0.70 15.61 8.21
CA ARG A 162 1.35 15.11 9.43
C ARG A 162 1.47 13.59 9.43
N GLY A 163 0.43 12.87 8.99
CA GLY A 163 0.44 11.41 8.81
C GLY A 163 1.52 10.96 7.83
N ARG A 164 1.58 11.56 6.64
CA ARG A 164 2.62 11.28 5.64
C ARG A 164 4.04 11.59 6.15
N ARG A 165 4.22 12.65 6.96
CA ARG A 165 5.50 12.91 7.65
C ARG A 165 5.86 11.78 8.63
N ARG A 166 4.89 11.25 9.39
CA ARG A 166 5.11 10.14 10.33
C ARG A 166 5.47 8.85 9.58
N LEU A 167 4.73 8.49 8.54
CA LEU A 167 5.03 7.33 7.67
C LEU A 167 6.47 7.39 7.15
N ARG A 168 6.88 8.52 6.56
CA ARG A 168 8.26 8.69 6.08
C ARG A 168 9.30 8.58 7.19
N ARG A 169 9.05 9.18 8.35
CA ARG A 169 9.98 9.10 9.50
C ARG A 169 10.12 7.68 10.00
N LEU A 170 9.02 6.93 10.07
CA LEU A 170 9.04 5.52 10.45
C LEU A 170 9.88 4.70 9.46
N LEU A 171 9.64 4.85 8.15
CA LEU A 171 10.46 4.20 7.13
C LEU A 171 11.95 4.53 7.26
N TYR A 172 12.28 5.82 7.44
CA TYR A 172 13.67 6.25 7.59
C TYR A 172 14.32 5.69 8.86
N TYR A 173 13.56 5.66 9.96
CA TYR A 173 13.99 5.07 11.21
C TYR A 173 14.27 3.56 11.02
N SER A 174 13.34 2.83 10.40
CA SER A 174 13.51 1.41 10.13
C SER A 174 14.75 1.11 9.28
N ILE A 175 15.02 1.88 8.22
CA ILE A 175 16.22 1.70 7.40
C ILE A 175 17.50 1.98 8.20
N ASN A 176 17.55 3.10 8.93
CA ASN A 176 18.76 3.50 9.68
C ASN A 176 19.08 2.59 10.87
N HIS A 177 18.07 1.94 11.43
CA HIS A 177 18.21 1.08 12.61
C HIS A 177 18.29 -0.41 12.29
N ALA A 178 18.11 -0.81 11.04
CA ALA A 178 18.40 -2.18 10.62
C ALA A 178 19.89 -2.49 10.82
N ARG A 179 20.19 -3.70 11.28
CA ARG A 179 21.56 -4.16 11.59
C ARG A 179 21.95 -5.44 10.88
N LYS A 180 20.98 -6.26 10.50
CA LYS A 180 21.20 -7.56 9.88
C LYS A 180 20.73 -7.57 8.44
N SER A 181 19.53 -7.07 8.19
CA SER A 181 18.96 -7.16 6.85
C SER A 181 17.81 -6.21 6.58
N ILE A 182 17.67 -5.81 5.33
CA ILE A 182 16.55 -5.04 4.80
C ILE A 182 16.08 -5.73 3.51
N PHE A 183 14.83 -6.20 3.50
CA PHE A 183 14.17 -6.77 2.33
C PHE A 183 13.04 -5.85 1.91
N LEU A 184 13.08 -5.31 0.70
CA LEU A 184 12.08 -4.37 0.19
C LEU A 184 11.46 -4.92 -1.09
N THR A 185 10.14 -4.94 -1.15
CA THR A 185 9.37 -5.19 -2.37
C THR A 185 8.52 -3.96 -2.67
N THR A 186 8.62 -3.41 -3.87
CA THR A 186 7.82 -2.25 -4.27
C THR A 186 7.56 -2.26 -5.77
N ALA A 187 6.34 -1.85 -6.17
CA ALA A 187 5.98 -1.72 -7.58
C ALA A 187 6.69 -0.55 -8.24
N TYR A 188 6.78 0.59 -7.51
CA TYR A 188 7.45 1.79 -7.96
C TYR A 188 8.56 2.15 -6.99
N PHE A 189 9.78 2.31 -7.51
CA PHE A 189 10.95 2.65 -6.73
C PHE A 189 11.58 3.92 -7.27
N ILE A 190 11.09 5.06 -6.79
CA ILE A 190 11.60 6.39 -7.14
C ILE A 190 12.12 7.04 -5.86
N PRO A 191 13.18 6.48 -5.25
CA PRO A 191 13.62 6.90 -3.92
C PRO A 191 14.14 8.34 -3.95
N SER A 192 13.99 9.02 -2.82
CA SER A 192 14.72 10.27 -2.60
C SER A 192 16.21 9.99 -2.40
N ARG A 193 17.08 10.97 -2.66
CA ARG A 193 18.53 10.87 -2.40
C ARG A 193 18.83 10.38 -0.97
N ARG A 194 18.08 10.86 0.01
CA ARG A 194 18.20 10.41 1.40
C ARG A 194 17.95 8.90 1.56
N VAL A 195 16.97 8.33 0.84
CA VAL A 195 16.70 6.88 0.90
C VAL A 195 17.85 6.10 0.27
N ILE A 196 18.40 6.57 -0.85
CA ILE A 196 19.58 5.97 -1.49
C ILE A 196 20.78 5.97 -0.52
N GLU A 197 21.05 7.10 0.11
CA GLU A 197 22.11 7.25 1.11
C GLU A 197 21.91 6.29 2.30
N MET A 198 20.71 6.25 2.89
CA MET A 198 20.42 5.39 4.04
C MET A 198 20.54 3.89 3.70
N LEU A 199 20.10 3.46 2.52
CA LEU A 199 20.27 2.07 2.07
C LEU A 199 21.75 1.74 1.84
N SER A 200 22.50 2.67 1.26
CA SER A 200 23.95 2.52 1.06
C SER A 200 24.71 2.43 2.39
N GLU A 201 24.36 3.28 3.36
CA GLU A 201 24.95 3.23 4.70
C GLU A 201 24.57 1.97 5.48
N ALA A 202 23.36 1.43 5.29
CA ALA A 202 22.98 0.14 5.88
C ALA A 202 23.89 -1.00 5.39
N VAL A 203 24.20 -1.03 4.08
CA VAL A 203 25.16 -2.02 3.52
C VAL A 203 26.56 -1.81 4.08
N LYS A 204 27.05 -0.56 4.15
CA LYS A 204 28.36 -0.26 4.77
C LYS A 204 28.42 -0.67 6.24
N GLY A 205 27.30 -0.58 6.96
CA GLY A 205 27.15 -1.07 8.33
C GLY A 205 27.06 -2.59 8.47
N GLY A 206 27.17 -3.35 7.37
CA GLY A 206 27.16 -4.81 7.35
C GLY A 206 25.78 -5.45 7.15
N ALA A 207 24.71 -4.68 6.97
CA ALA A 207 23.39 -5.23 6.73
C ALA A 207 23.22 -5.71 5.29
N ILE A 208 22.55 -6.85 5.10
CA ILE A 208 22.17 -7.33 3.77
C ILE A 208 20.97 -6.54 3.27
N VAL A 209 21.09 -5.82 2.16
CA VAL A 209 19.97 -5.08 1.56
C VAL A 209 19.56 -5.72 0.25
N LYS A 210 18.34 -6.26 0.17
CA LYS A 210 17.72 -6.80 -1.05
C LYS A 210 16.50 -5.98 -1.44
N LEU A 211 16.43 -5.62 -2.72
CA LEU A 211 15.34 -4.85 -3.32
C LEU A 211 14.74 -5.67 -4.47
N LEU A 212 13.46 -5.98 -4.37
CA LEU A 212 12.68 -6.68 -5.39
C LEU A 212 11.74 -5.69 -6.10
N LEU A 213 11.90 -5.60 -7.42
CA LEU A 213 11.20 -4.68 -8.31
C LEU A 213 10.53 -5.44 -9.46
N PRO A 214 9.48 -4.90 -10.10
CA PRO A 214 8.95 -5.48 -11.32
C PRO A 214 9.96 -5.38 -12.47
N LEU A 215 10.15 -6.46 -13.25
CA LEU A 215 10.80 -6.35 -14.57
C LEU A 215 9.92 -5.54 -15.54
N LYS A 216 8.59 -5.72 -15.44
CA LYS A 216 7.58 -5.03 -16.25
C LYS A 216 6.67 -4.22 -15.35
N SER A 217 6.63 -2.91 -15.56
CA SER A 217 5.78 -1.98 -14.85
C SER A 217 4.58 -1.58 -15.69
N ASP A 218 3.42 -1.39 -15.07
CA ASP A 218 2.25 -0.75 -15.65
C ASP A 218 2.45 0.77 -15.85
N VAL A 219 3.43 1.36 -15.15
CA VAL A 219 3.83 2.77 -15.29
C VAL A 219 5.29 2.85 -15.72
N LEU A 220 5.53 2.86 -17.03
CA LEU A 220 6.89 2.92 -17.62
C LEU A 220 7.70 4.14 -17.15
N ALA A 221 7.05 5.30 -17.00
CA ALA A 221 7.72 6.51 -16.54
C ALA A 221 8.31 6.34 -15.13
N ALA A 222 7.60 5.66 -14.23
CA ALA A 222 8.05 5.39 -12.88
C ALA A 222 9.25 4.42 -12.86
N ASP A 223 9.19 3.36 -13.68
CA ASP A 223 10.28 2.40 -13.86
C ASP A 223 11.58 3.09 -14.33
N TYR A 224 11.52 3.86 -15.43
CA TYR A 224 12.69 4.59 -15.92
C TYR A 224 13.22 5.64 -14.92
N ALA A 225 12.33 6.37 -14.25
CA ALA A 225 12.74 7.36 -13.26
C ALA A 225 13.49 6.71 -12.08
N GLY A 226 13.08 5.51 -11.67
CA GLY A 226 13.70 4.75 -10.59
C GLY A 226 15.09 4.22 -10.90
N ARG A 227 15.29 3.74 -12.13
CA ARG A 227 16.56 3.16 -12.63
C ARG A 227 17.77 4.08 -12.49
N VAL A 228 17.58 5.40 -12.46
CA VAL A 228 18.67 6.36 -12.21
C VAL A 228 19.39 6.09 -10.88
N SER A 229 18.70 5.55 -9.89
CA SER A 229 19.28 5.22 -8.58
C SER A 229 20.09 3.91 -8.56
N PHE A 230 19.92 3.02 -9.55
CA PHE A 230 20.46 1.65 -9.49
C PHE A 230 21.97 1.62 -9.49
N THR A 231 22.64 2.47 -10.28
CA THR A 231 24.11 2.47 -10.33
C THR A 231 24.73 2.77 -8.97
N GLU A 232 24.15 3.71 -8.22
CA GLU A 232 24.63 4.08 -6.88
C GLU A 232 24.38 2.96 -5.87
N LEU A 233 23.17 2.41 -5.88
CA LEU A 233 22.77 1.32 -4.99
C LEU A 233 23.58 0.03 -5.24
N LEU A 234 23.74 -0.37 -6.50
CA LEU A 234 24.52 -1.56 -6.87
C LEU A 234 25.99 -1.40 -6.48
N LYS A 235 26.59 -0.21 -6.70
CA LYS A 235 27.96 0.09 -6.23
C LYS A 235 28.09 0.04 -4.71
N ALA A 236 27.05 0.44 -3.98
CA ALA A 236 27.03 0.36 -2.53
C ALA A 236 26.84 -1.07 -2.00
N GLY A 237 26.51 -2.04 -2.86
CA GLY A 237 26.30 -3.45 -2.51
C GLY A 237 24.83 -3.83 -2.25
N VAL A 238 23.88 -2.96 -2.57
CA VAL A 238 22.45 -3.30 -2.55
C VAL A 238 22.17 -4.30 -3.66
N GLN A 239 21.52 -5.41 -3.33
CA GLN A 239 21.14 -6.44 -4.29
C GLN A 239 19.77 -6.11 -4.89
N ILE A 240 19.72 -5.82 -6.19
CA ILE A 240 18.47 -5.49 -6.88
C ILE A 240 18.04 -6.68 -7.73
N TYR A 241 16.77 -7.07 -7.61
CA TYR A 241 16.16 -8.18 -8.32
C TYR A 241 14.94 -7.69 -9.11
N ASN A 242 14.82 -8.13 -10.36
CA ASN A 242 13.69 -7.89 -11.23
C ASN A 242 12.81 -9.14 -11.33
N TYR A 243 11.58 -9.07 -10.84
CA TYR A 243 10.58 -10.12 -10.90
C TYR A 243 10.03 -10.30 -12.32
N LYS A 244 10.06 -11.54 -12.84
CA LYS A 244 9.83 -11.83 -14.27
C LYS A 244 8.44 -12.37 -14.62
N ASP A 245 7.80 -13.10 -13.71
CA ASP A 245 6.61 -13.91 -14.04
C ASP A 245 5.37 -13.05 -14.34
N ARG A 246 5.06 -12.12 -13.44
CA ARG A 246 3.83 -11.29 -13.44
C ARG A 246 4.18 -9.83 -13.17
N ILE A 247 3.22 -8.92 -13.34
CA ILE A 247 3.39 -7.54 -12.87
C ILE A 247 3.44 -7.59 -11.34
N LEU A 248 4.60 -7.26 -10.77
CA LEU A 248 4.79 -7.20 -9.33
C LEU A 248 4.23 -5.87 -8.83
N HIS A 249 3.18 -5.95 -8.01
CA HIS A 249 2.55 -4.79 -7.42
C HIS A 249 2.68 -4.77 -5.88
N ALA A 250 3.35 -5.75 -5.27
CA ALA A 250 3.56 -5.80 -3.82
C ALA A 250 4.28 -4.56 -3.24
N LYS A 251 3.85 -4.14 -2.03
CA LYS A 251 4.55 -3.15 -1.20
C LYS A 251 4.80 -3.71 0.20
N THR A 252 5.94 -4.34 0.37
CA THR A 252 6.33 -4.97 1.63
C THR A 252 7.75 -4.58 2.02
N ALA A 253 8.02 -4.51 3.31
CA ALA A 253 9.35 -4.28 3.84
C ALA A 253 9.58 -5.15 5.07
N VAL A 254 10.73 -5.81 5.17
CA VAL A 254 11.14 -6.57 6.36
C VAL A 254 12.51 -6.09 6.80
N PHE A 255 12.60 -5.68 8.06
CA PHE A 255 13.83 -5.22 8.71
C PHE A 255 14.22 -6.22 9.80
N ASP A 256 15.47 -6.69 9.73
CA ASP A 256 16.11 -7.64 10.67
C ASP A 256 15.31 -8.92 10.96
N GLY A 257 14.43 -9.31 10.04
CA GLY A 257 13.57 -10.50 10.18
C GLY A 257 12.53 -10.40 11.30
N CYS A 258 12.30 -9.22 11.88
CA CYS A 258 11.36 -9.05 12.99
C CYS A 258 10.39 -7.89 12.81
N TRP A 259 10.71 -6.87 12.02
CA TRP A 259 9.82 -5.74 11.76
C TRP A 259 9.35 -5.78 10.32
N SER A 260 8.08 -6.12 10.11
CA SER A 260 7.47 -6.24 8.79
C SER A 260 6.45 -5.14 8.56
N ILE A 261 6.45 -4.50 7.40
CA ILE A 261 5.44 -3.54 6.96
C ILE A 261 4.78 -4.07 5.70
N ILE A 262 3.45 -4.09 5.68
CA ILE A 262 2.62 -4.50 4.54
C ILE A 262 1.56 -3.44 4.31
N GLY A 263 1.31 -3.05 3.07
CA GLY A 263 0.26 -2.08 2.79
C GLY A 263 0.29 -1.56 1.36
N SER A 264 -0.12 -0.30 1.22
CA SER A 264 -0.31 0.36 -0.07
C SER A 264 0.84 1.27 -0.50
N ALA A 265 1.71 1.69 0.43
CA ALA A 265 2.70 2.73 0.15
C ALA A 265 3.90 2.21 -0.66
N ASN A 266 4.11 2.77 -1.86
CA ASN A 266 5.32 2.56 -2.65
C ASN A 266 6.50 3.39 -2.09
N LEU A 267 7.71 3.08 -2.57
CA LEU A 267 8.93 3.86 -2.33
C LEU A 267 9.16 4.92 -3.41
N ASP A 268 8.14 5.76 -3.65
CA ASP A 268 8.17 6.87 -4.61
C ASP A 268 7.80 8.21 -3.96
N PHE A 269 7.81 9.29 -4.73
CA PHE A 269 7.42 10.60 -4.21
C PHE A 269 5.92 10.68 -3.94
N GLN A 270 5.08 10.07 -4.77
CA GLN A 270 3.63 10.17 -4.68
C GLN A 270 3.10 9.55 -3.38
N SER A 271 3.42 8.28 -3.10
CA SER A 271 3.04 7.58 -1.86
C SER A 271 3.62 8.26 -0.63
N LEU A 272 4.90 8.65 -0.68
CA LEU A 272 5.54 9.18 0.51
C LEU A 272 5.14 10.64 0.81
N ARG A 273 4.69 11.45 -0.16
CA ARG A 273 4.44 12.90 0.04
C ARG A 273 2.99 13.34 -0.11
N TRP A 274 2.22 12.67 -0.97
CA TRP A 274 0.93 13.17 -1.43
C TRP A 274 -0.22 12.23 -1.09
N ASN A 275 -0.12 10.96 -1.48
CA ASN A 275 -1.24 10.01 -1.36
C ASN A 275 -1.59 9.70 0.09
N ASP A 276 -2.87 9.41 0.30
CA ASP A 276 -3.31 8.80 1.55
C ASP A 276 -3.00 7.31 1.49
N GLU A 277 -2.14 6.84 2.40
CA GLU A 277 -1.65 5.46 2.41
C GLU A 277 -2.11 4.71 3.66
N GLY A 278 -2.31 3.40 3.52
CA GLY A 278 -2.68 2.50 4.61
C GLY A 278 -1.74 1.33 4.66
N ASN A 279 -1.04 1.18 5.78
CA ASN A 279 -0.14 0.06 6.01
C ASN A 279 -0.33 -0.47 7.43
N VAL A 280 0.15 -1.68 7.67
CA VAL A 280 0.27 -2.28 9.00
C VAL A 280 1.70 -2.75 9.21
N GLY A 281 2.21 -2.49 10.40
CA GLY A 281 3.51 -2.95 10.85
C GLY A 281 3.35 -4.07 11.88
N ILE A 282 4.12 -5.15 11.77
CA ILE A 282 4.08 -6.29 12.68
C ILE A 282 5.49 -6.50 13.25
N LEU A 283 5.60 -6.49 14.58
CA LEU A 283 6.86 -6.70 15.29
C LEU A 283 6.92 -8.12 15.86
N ASP A 284 7.27 -9.09 15.03
CA ASP A 284 7.41 -10.48 15.43
C ASP A 284 8.42 -11.22 14.55
N LYS A 285 9.25 -12.08 15.17
CA LYS A 285 10.30 -12.81 14.46
C LYS A 285 9.75 -13.93 13.57
N LYS A 286 8.72 -14.64 14.01
CA LYS A 286 8.14 -15.75 13.24
C LYS A 286 7.41 -15.20 12.01
N PHE A 287 6.62 -14.15 12.20
CA PHE A 287 5.97 -13.44 11.11
C PHE A 287 6.98 -12.78 10.16
N GLY A 288 8.03 -12.16 10.69
CA GLY A 288 9.11 -11.61 9.86
C GLY A 288 9.80 -12.67 9.00
N GLN A 289 10.02 -13.87 9.54
CA GLN A 289 10.53 -14.99 8.75
C GLN A 289 9.56 -15.42 7.66
N GLN A 290 8.25 -15.53 7.94
CA GLN A 290 7.25 -15.83 6.91
C GLN A 290 7.28 -14.82 5.76
N MET A 291 7.44 -13.54 6.08
CA MET A 291 7.55 -12.49 5.05
C MET A 291 8.85 -12.57 4.25
N ILE A 292 9.95 -13.01 4.85
CA ILE A 292 11.20 -13.33 4.14
C ILE A 292 10.98 -14.54 3.22
N ASP A 293 10.28 -15.58 3.68
CA ASP A 293 10.01 -16.77 2.87
C ASP A 293 9.18 -16.40 1.63
N VAL A 294 8.19 -15.51 1.78
CA VAL A 294 7.42 -14.94 0.65
C VAL A 294 8.34 -14.17 -0.31
N PHE A 295 9.26 -13.36 0.21
CA PHE A 295 10.22 -12.64 -0.62
C PHE A 295 11.14 -13.59 -1.39
N GLU A 296 11.70 -14.60 -0.73
CA GLU A 296 12.60 -15.59 -1.34
C GLU A 296 11.87 -16.46 -2.37
N GLU A 297 10.58 -16.74 -2.19
CA GLU A 297 9.76 -17.38 -3.21
C GLU A 297 9.64 -16.50 -4.47
N ASP A 298 9.41 -15.20 -4.32
CA ASP A 298 9.37 -14.27 -5.44
C ASP A 298 10.76 -14.14 -6.11
N ILE A 299 11.86 -14.28 -5.35
CA ILE A 299 13.24 -14.29 -5.88
C ILE A 299 13.49 -15.45 -6.83
N LYS A 300 12.89 -16.63 -6.61
CA LYS A 300 13.01 -17.78 -7.54
C LYS A 300 12.56 -17.44 -8.95
N ASN A 301 11.63 -16.49 -9.09
CA ASN A 301 11.10 -16.01 -10.37
C ASN A 301 11.70 -14.66 -10.79
N SER A 302 12.88 -14.32 -10.28
CA SER A 302 13.52 -13.02 -10.50
C SER A 302 14.89 -13.16 -11.17
N ALA A 303 15.39 -12.07 -11.77
CA ALA A 303 16.81 -11.93 -12.13
C ALA A 303 17.46 -10.90 -11.23
N ARG A 304 18.63 -11.23 -10.71
CA ARG A 304 19.52 -10.23 -10.11
C ARG A 304 20.05 -9.31 -11.20
N ILE A 305 20.15 -8.02 -10.92
CA ILE A 305 20.82 -7.04 -11.77
C ILE A 305 22.30 -7.02 -11.38
N GLU A 306 23.17 -7.41 -12.29
CA GLU A 306 24.62 -7.33 -12.08
C GLU A 306 25.15 -5.95 -12.48
N LEU A 307 26.08 -5.41 -11.69
CA LEU A 307 26.61 -4.06 -11.87
C LEU A 307 27.35 -3.93 -13.22
N GLU A 308 28.12 -4.96 -13.58
CA GLU A 308 28.94 -5.02 -14.78
C GLU A 308 28.07 -4.97 -16.04
N GLU A 309 26.92 -5.63 -16.03
CA GLU A 309 25.93 -5.59 -17.11
C GLU A 309 25.18 -4.27 -17.11
N TRP A 310 24.75 -3.82 -15.93
CA TRP A 310 23.98 -2.59 -15.77
C TRP A 310 24.70 -1.37 -16.36
N ILE A 311 26.00 -1.22 -16.12
CA ILE A 311 26.77 -0.07 -16.62
C ILE A 311 26.86 -0.07 -18.16
N LYS A 312 26.85 -1.25 -18.79
CA LYS A 312 26.98 -1.45 -20.24
C LYS A 312 25.69 -1.21 -21.02
N ARG A 313 24.56 -1.00 -20.34
CA ARG A 313 23.25 -0.78 -20.99
C ARG A 313 23.27 0.35 -22.02
N ASN A 314 22.41 0.21 -23.03
CA ASN A 314 22.32 1.07 -24.20
C ASN A 314 22.18 2.55 -23.83
N PHE A 315 22.82 3.42 -24.63
CA PHE A 315 22.80 4.87 -24.40
C PHE A 315 21.39 5.47 -24.43
N CYS A 316 20.51 4.97 -25.31
CA CYS A 316 19.12 5.41 -25.37
C CYS A 316 18.36 5.13 -24.07
N GLU A 317 18.63 4.00 -23.40
CA GLU A 317 18.02 3.67 -22.10
C GLU A 317 18.47 4.68 -21.04
N LYS A 318 19.76 5.02 -21.00
CA LYS A 318 20.30 6.04 -20.08
C LYS A 318 19.67 7.42 -20.31
N ILE A 319 19.35 7.78 -21.55
CA ILE A 319 18.63 9.03 -21.85
C ILE A 319 17.21 8.99 -21.29
N LYS A 320 16.45 7.90 -21.54
CA LYS A 320 15.08 7.75 -21.02
C LYS A 320 15.06 7.83 -19.49
N GLU A 321 15.98 7.15 -18.82
CA GLU A 321 16.14 7.19 -17.36
C GLU A 321 16.28 8.64 -16.86
N ARG A 322 17.22 9.40 -17.45
CA ARG A 322 17.45 10.81 -17.08
C ARG A 322 16.24 11.69 -17.39
N PHE A 323 15.59 11.49 -18.54
CA PHE A 323 14.41 12.24 -18.95
C PHE A 323 13.26 12.05 -17.96
N PHE A 324 12.88 10.81 -17.65
CA PHE A 324 11.79 10.54 -16.72
C PHE A 324 12.13 10.94 -15.28
N ALA A 325 13.41 10.88 -14.88
CA ALA A 325 13.83 11.36 -13.56
C ALA A 325 13.66 12.88 -13.35
N LEU A 326 13.56 13.69 -14.41
CA LEU A 326 13.19 15.12 -14.29
C LEU A 326 11.78 15.28 -13.70
N PHE A 327 10.89 14.33 -13.98
CA PHE A 327 9.50 14.33 -13.55
C PHE A 327 9.26 13.52 -12.26
N ARG A 328 10.30 13.00 -11.62
CA ARG A 328 10.22 12.12 -10.43
C ARG A 328 9.38 12.63 -9.25
N ARG A 329 9.10 13.93 -9.16
CA ARG A 329 8.26 14.52 -8.09
C ARG A 329 6.77 14.46 -8.40
N ARG A 330 6.42 14.17 -9.66
CA ARG A 330 5.07 14.02 -10.19
C ARG A 330 4.71 12.56 -10.50
N LEU A 331 5.72 11.68 -10.45
CA LEU A 331 5.63 10.22 -10.49
C LEU A 331 5.68 9.69 -9.06
#